data_AF-A0A382PFB8-F1
#
_entry.id   AF-A0A382PFB8-F1
#
_cell.length_a   1.000
_cell.length_b   1.000
_cell.length_c   1.000
_cell.angle_alpha   90.00
_cell.angle_beta   90.00
_cell.angle_gamma   90.00
#
_symmetry.space_group_name_H-M   'P 1'
#
loop_
_entity.id
_entity.type
_entity.pdbx_description
1 polymer ?
#
loop_
_entity_poly.entity_id
_entity_poly.type
_entity_poly.pdbx_seq_one_letter_code
_entity_poly.pdbx_strand_id
1 'polypeptide(L)'
;MKLRNFIIFGFAILLLGAGSAELGKQKATTCVACHGQDGNSQVGLWPSLAGQNFKYLKRQLLLMKSGERPVLEMAGQLDSFTDQDIEDLAEYYSREKNKIGQVSADLVDLGSKLYYRGSLEKGIPACTACHSPRGKGNSPA
;
A
#
# COMPACT_ATOMS: atom_id res chain seq x y z
N MET A 1 -8.70 31.18 50.15
CA MET A 1 -9.36 31.48 48.85
C MET A 1 -8.51 32.53 48.14
N LYS A 2 -7.92 32.37 46.96
CA LYS A 2 -7.97 31.38 45.89
C LYS A 2 -6.56 31.33 45.27
N LEU A 3 -5.84 30.23 45.42
CA LEU A 3 -4.59 29.97 44.71
C LEU A 3 -4.83 28.76 43.82
N ARG A 4 -5.42 29.00 42.66
CA ARG A 4 -5.68 27.97 41.63
C ARG A 4 -5.97 28.76 40.37
N ASN A 5 -5.01 28.80 39.43
CA ASN A 5 -5.21 29.09 38.00
C ASN A 5 -3.91 29.30 37.19
N PHE A 6 -2.81 28.60 37.48
CA PHE A 6 -1.59 28.75 36.66
C PHE A 6 -0.84 27.44 36.44
N ILE A 7 -1.51 26.39 35.94
CA ILE A 7 -0.83 25.27 35.26
C ILE A 7 -1.77 24.72 34.18
N ILE A 8 -1.85 25.41 33.03
CA ILE A 8 -2.27 24.79 31.76
C ILE A 8 -1.27 25.29 30.72
N PHE A 9 -0.02 24.84 30.83
CA PHE A 9 1.01 25.07 29.83
C PHE A 9 1.50 23.71 29.34
N GLY A 10 1.28 23.46 28.04
CA GLY A 10 2.13 22.60 27.23
C GLY A 10 2.05 21.10 27.50
N PHE A 11 0.97 20.46 27.05
CA PHE A 11 1.08 19.08 26.56
C PHE A 11 0.77 19.07 25.06
N ALA A 12 1.58 19.80 24.29
CA ALA A 12 1.70 19.55 22.86
C ALA A 12 2.50 18.26 22.73
N ILE A 13 1.80 17.13 22.79
CA ILE A 13 2.37 15.84 22.40
C ILE A 13 2.73 15.99 20.94
N LEU A 14 4.03 16.05 20.67
CA LEU A 14 4.61 15.84 19.36
C LEU A 14 4.20 14.42 18.92
N LEU A 15 3.08 14.29 18.20
CA LEU A 15 2.75 13.08 17.46
C LEU A 15 3.65 13.02 16.22
N LEU A 16 4.96 12.82 16.43
CA LEU A 16 5.79 12.19 15.41
C LEU A 16 5.55 10.70 15.53
N GLY A 17 4.62 10.17 14.74
CA GLY A 17 4.40 8.73 14.73
C GLY A 17 3.12 8.34 14.04
N ALA A 18 3.29 7.68 12.89
CA ALA A 18 2.29 7.11 12.00
C ALA A 18 1.73 8.08 10.94
N GLY A 19 1.66 7.58 9.70
CA GLY A 19 1.01 8.27 8.60
C GLY A 19 -0.45 8.56 8.88
N SER A 20 -0.97 9.64 8.30
CA SER A 20 -2.38 10.04 8.38
C SER A 20 -3.11 9.64 7.11
N ALA A 21 -4.05 8.69 7.23
CA ALA A 21 -4.89 8.26 6.11
C ALA A 21 -5.69 9.42 5.49
N GLU A 22 -6.12 10.39 6.29
CA GLU A 22 -6.87 11.56 5.80
C GLU A 22 -5.97 12.49 4.97
N LEU A 23 -4.75 12.77 5.43
CA LEU A 23 -3.79 13.55 4.64
C LEU A 23 -3.35 12.79 3.38
N GLY A 24 -3.18 11.47 3.49
CA GLY A 24 -2.86 10.59 2.36
C GLY A 24 -3.94 10.64 1.28
N LYS A 25 -5.21 10.60 1.67
CA LYS A 25 -6.34 10.75 0.75
C LYS A 25 -6.30 12.07 -0.03
N GLN A 26 -6.00 13.18 0.64
CA GLN A 26 -5.90 14.49 0.00
C GLN A 26 -4.74 14.54 -1.02
N LYS A 27 -3.62 13.91 -0.68
CA LYS A 27 -2.42 13.84 -1.53
C LYS A 27 -2.56 12.86 -2.69
N ALA A 28 -3.45 11.88 -2.58
CA ALA A 28 -3.69 10.87 -3.60
C ALA A 28 -4.41 11.38 -4.86
N THR A 29 -4.76 12.68 -4.92
CA THR A 29 -5.60 13.26 -5.99
C THR A 29 -5.09 12.96 -7.41
N THR A 30 -3.79 12.97 -7.66
CA THR A 30 -3.23 12.64 -8.98
C THR A 30 -3.15 11.13 -9.23
N CYS A 31 -3.01 10.33 -8.17
CA CYS A 31 -2.88 8.89 -8.23
C CYS A 31 -4.16 8.20 -8.73
N VAL A 32 -5.33 8.79 -8.48
CA VAL A 32 -6.63 8.18 -8.80
C VAL A 32 -6.83 7.95 -10.30
N ALA A 33 -6.15 8.74 -11.15
CA ALA A 33 -6.25 8.63 -12.59
C ALA A 33 -5.81 7.24 -13.11
N CYS A 34 -4.86 6.61 -12.43
CA CYS A 34 -4.36 5.28 -12.79
C CYS A 34 -4.82 4.22 -11.78
N HIS A 35 -4.77 4.51 -10.49
CA HIS A 35 -5.01 3.51 -9.44
C HIS A 35 -6.47 3.43 -8.98
N GLY A 36 -7.35 4.28 -9.50
CA GLY A 36 -8.76 4.34 -9.12
C GLY A 36 -9.01 5.19 -7.86
N GLN A 37 -10.25 5.65 -7.71
CA GLN A 37 -10.66 6.58 -6.65
C GLN A 37 -10.44 6.04 -5.23
N ASP A 38 -10.58 4.73 -5.06
CA ASP A 38 -10.42 4.00 -3.80
C ASP A 38 -9.18 3.08 -3.84
N GLY A 39 -8.26 3.31 -4.77
CA GLY A 39 -7.09 2.45 -5.00
C GLY A 39 -7.41 1.10 -5.66
N ASN A 40 -8.63 0.86 -6.14
CA ASN A 40 -8.96 -0.28 -6.99
C ASN A 40 -8.96 0.14 -8.47
N SER A 41 -7.91 -0.24 -9.19
CA SER A 41 -7.75 0.07 -10.61
C SER A 41 -8.88 -0.56 -11.42
N GLN A 42 -9.39 0.20 -12.41
CA GLN A 42 -10.42 -0.27 -13.34
C GLN A 42 -9.82 -1.04 -14.53
N VAL A 43 -8.52 -0.93 -14.74
CA VAL A 43 -7.81 -1.59 -15.85
C VAL A 43 -6.68 -2.45 -15.30
N GLY A 44 -6.49 -3.65 -15.87
CA GLY A 44 -5.46 -4.59 -15.44
C GLY A 44 -4.02 -4.11 -15.66
N LEU A 45 -3.83 -3.01 -16.39
CA LEU A 45 -2.52 -2.39 -16.63
C LEU A 45 -1.94 -1.73 -15.38
N TRP A 46 -2.79 -1.08 -14.56
CA TRP A 46 -2.36 -0.41 -13.35
C TRP A 46 -2.65 -1.28 -12.12
N PRO A 47 -1.70 -1.40 -11.18
CA PRO A 47 -1.92 -2.19 -9.99
C PRO A 47 -2.97 -1.52 -9.09
N SER A 48 -3.81 -2.34 -8.45
CA SER A 48 -4.62 -1.87 -7.33
C SER A 48 -3.75 -1.71 -6.09
N LEU A 49 -3.92 -0.59 -5.39
CA LEU A 49 -3.22 -0.24 -4.17
C LEU A 49 -4.06 -0.52 -2.91
N ALA A 50 -5.39 -0.59 -3.07
CA ALA A 50 -6.33 -0.77 -1.97
C ALA A 50 -6.04 -2.03 -1.14
N GLY A 51 -5.91 -1.86 0.17
CA GLY A 51 -5.71 -2.93 1.14
C GLY A 51 -4.34 -3.60 1.05
N GLN A 52 -3.39 -3.02 0.31
CA GLN A 52 -2.02 -3.49 0.26
C GLN A 52 -1.32 -3.21 1.60
N ASN A 53 -0.31 -4.01 1.92
CA ASN A 53 0.46 -3.82 3.14
C ASN A 53 1.11 -2.42 3.19
N PHE A 54 0.95 -1.72 4.32
CA PHE A 54 1.53 -0.41 4.57
C PHE A 54 3.03 -0.35 4.30
N LYS A 55 3.81 -1.29 4.86
CA LYS A 55 5.28 -1.29 4.72
C LYS A 55 5.70 -1.52 3.28
N TYR A 56 5.01 -2.42 2.59
CA TYR A 56 5.22 -2.65 1.17
C TYR A 56 4.95 -1.37 0.36
N LEU A 57 3.79 -0.73 0.54
CA LEU A 57 3.44 0.51 -0.15
C LEU A 57 4.49 1.61 0.10
N LYS A 58 4.81 1.88 1.37
CA LYS A 58 5.84 2.85 1.75
C LYS A 58 7.17 2.54 1.06
N ARG A 59 7.63 1.29 1.12
CA ARG A 59 8.89 0.87 0.50
C ARG A 59 8.87 1.08 -1.02
N GLN A 60 7.81 0.68 -1.70
CA GLN A 60 7.73 0.81 -3.16
C GLN A 60 7.70 2.28 -3.59
N LEU A 61 6.94 3.13 -2.88
CA LEU A 61 6.89 4.56 -3.13
C LEU A 61 8.26 5.22 -2.93
N LEU A 62 8.96 4.88 -1.85
CA LEU A 62 10.33 5.39 -1.60
C LEU A 62 11.32 4.95 -2.68
N LEU A 63 11.28 3.68 -3.10
CA LEU A 63 12.16 3.17 -4.17
C LEU A 63 11.86 3.83 -5.53
N MET A 64 10.60 4.13 -5.83
CA MET A 64 10.24 4.86 -7.05
C MET A 64 10.68 6.32 -6.96
N LYS A 65 10.53 6.96 -5.79
CA LYS A 65 11.00 8.33 -5.53
C LYS A 65 12.52 8.46 -5.62
N SER A 66 13.28 7.50 -5.10
CA SER A 66 14.75 7.50 -5.17
C SER A 66 15.30 7.11 -6.55
N GLY A 67 14.45 6.51 -7.40
CA GLY A 67 14.84 5.99 -8.71
C GLY A 67 15.43 4.57 -8.66
N GLU A 68 15.60 3.97 -7.48
CA GLU A 68 16.06 2.58 -7.33
C GLU A 68 15.07 1.56 -7.94
N ARG A 69 13.79 1.92 -8.02
CA ARG A 69 12.77 1.20 -8.78
C ARG A 69 12.24 2.09 -9.91
N PRO A 70 12.79 1.98 -11.13
CA PRO A 70 12.29 2.74 -12.27
C PRO A 70 10.94 2.20 -12.74
N VAL A 71 9.94 3.08 -12.80
CA VAL A 71 8.63 2.84 -13.42
C VAL A 71 8.31 4.10 -14.22
N LEU A 72 8.30 4.00 -15.56
CA LEU A 72 8.22 5.16 -16.44
C LEU A 72 6.96 5.99 -16.20
N GLU A 73 5.83 5.33 -15.94
CA GLU A 73 4.55 5.97 -15.69
C GLU A 73 4.48 6.69 -14.33
N MET A 74 5.37 6.34 -13.40
CA MET A 74 5.49 6.96 -12.07
C MET A 74 6.61 8.00 -12.00
N ALA A 75 7.38 8.19 -13.08
CA ALA A 75 8.48 9.16 -13.10
C ALA A 75 7.96 10.57 -12.80
N GLY A 76 8.61 11.25 -11.86
CA GLY A 76 8.24 12.61 -11.45
C GLY A 76 7.02 12.71 -10.52
N GLN A 77 6.21 11.65 -10.38
CA GLN A 77 4.94 11.71 -9.62
C GLN A 77 5.15 11.96 -8.12
N LEU A 78 6.30 11.56 -7.59
CA LEU A 78 6.62 11.63 -6.16
C LEU A 78 7.69 12.68 -5.82
N ASP A 79 8.17 13.46 -6.80
CA ASP A 79 9.33 14.33 -6.63
C ASP A 79 9.10 15.40 -5.55
N SER A 80 7.90 15.99 -5.52
CA SER A 80 7.50 16.99 -4.54
C SER A 80 7.04 16.43 -3.20
N PHE A 81 6.95 15.10 -3.06
CA PHE A 81 6.45 14.46 -1.84
C PHE A 81 7.56 14.32 -0.81
N THR A 82 7.29 14.64 0.44
CA THR A 82 8.18 14.35 1.57
C THR A 82 8.05 12.90 2.02
N ASP A 83 8.99 12.40 2.82
CA ASP A 83 8.88 11.04 3.39
C ASP A 83 7.60 10.86 4.23
N GLN A 84 7.14 11.91 4.91
CA GLN A 84 5.87 11.89 5.63
C GLN A 84 4.68 11.77 4.68
N ASP A 85 4.70 12.47 3.54
CA ASP A 85 3.65 12.32 2.53
C ASP A 85 3.58 10.90 1.97
N ILE A 86 4.74 10.23 1.84
CA ILE A 86 4.83 8.84 1.42
C ILE A 86 4.23 7.90 2.48
N GLU A 87 4.48 8.17 3.76
CA GLU A 87 3.82 7.45 4.85
C GLU A 87 2.30 7.67 4.86
N ASP A 88 1.85 8.90 4.67
CA ASP A 88 0.42 9.24 4.63
C ASP A 88 -0.29 8.51 3.46
N LEU A 89 0.31 8.51 2.27
CA LEU A 89 -0.20 7.76 1.11
C LEU A 89 -0.27 6.25 1.38
N ALA A 90 0.79 5.68 1.96
CA ALA A 90 0.83 4.27 2.29
C ALA A 90 -0.24 3.91 3.34
N GLU A 91 -0.44 4.77 4.35
CA GLU A 91 -1.48 4.58 5.36
C GLU A 91 -2.87 4.61 4.72
N TYR A 92 -3.14 5.60 3.88
CA TYR A 92 -4.41 5.76 3.17
C TYR A 92 -4.77 4.50 2.38
N TYR A 93 -3.94 4.09 1.42
CA TYR A 93 -4.24 2.95 0.56
C TYR A 93 -4.26 1.62 1.32
N SER A 94 -3.47 1.47 2.39
CA SER A 94 -3.48 0.24 3.18
C SER A 94 -4.80 0.00 3.93
N ARG A 95 -5.54 1.07 4.21
CA ARG A 95 -6.85 1.02 4.88
C ARG A 95 -8.02 0.90 3.90
N GLU A 96 -7.81 1.20 2.62
CA GLU A 96 -8.83 1.06 1.61
C GLU A 96 -9.23 -0.41 1.41
N LYS A 97 -10.50 -0.62 1.05
CA LYS A 97 -11.04 -1.98 0.89
C LYS A 97 -10.69 -2.52 -0.49
N ASN A 98 -9.86 -3.55 -0.52
CA ASN A 98 -9.55 -4.29 -1.73
C ASN A 98 -10.79 -4.97 -2.33
N LYS A 99 -10.95 -4.86 -3.65
CA LYS A 99 -11.96 -5.57 -4.45
C LYS A 99 -11.30 -6.76 -5.16
N ILE A 100 -11.93 -7.92 -5.04
CA ILE A 100 -11.47 -9.15 -5.70
C ILE A 100 -11.90 -9.11 -7.17
N GLY A 101 -10.94 -9.29 -8.08
CA GLY A 101 -11.20 -9.37 -9.52
C GLY A 101 -11.89 -10.67 -9.94
N GLN A 102 -12.19 -10.78 -11.23
CA GLN A 102 -12.86 -11.94 -11.81
C GLN A 102 -12.08 -12.46 -13.02
N VAL A 103 -11.97 -13.78 -13.12
CA VAL A 103 -11.41 -14.52 -14.26
C VAL A 103 -12.20 -15.82 -14.44
N SER A 104 -12.03 -16.50 -15.57
CA SER A 104 -12.77 -17.75 -15.85
C SER A 104 -12.41 -18.86 -14.87
N ALA A 105 -13.37 -19.76 -14.60
CA ALA A 105 -13.24 -20.78 -13.56
C ALA A 105 -12.07 -21.76 -13.77
N ASP A 106 -11.78 -22.09 -15.04
CA ASP A 106 -10.64 -22.92 -15.44
C ASP A 106 -9.29 -22.25 -15.10
N LEU A 107 -9.19 -20.94 -15.31
CA LEU A 107 -7.99 -20.18 -14.93
C LEU A 107 -7.86 -20.03 -13.42
N VAL A 108 -8.98 -19.90 -12.68
CA VAL A 108 -8.96 -19.92 -11.21
C VAL A 108 -8.43 -21.27 -10.70
N ASP A 109 -8.91 -22.39 -11.25
CA ASP A 109 -8.46 -23.72 -10.84
C ASP A 109 -6.97 -23.94 -11.13
N LEU A 110 -6.52 -23.60 -12.35
CA LEU A 110 -5.12 -23.68 -12.72
C LEU A 110 -4.24 -22.80 -11.81
N GLY A 111 -4.65 -21.55 -11.61
CA GLY A 111 -3.95 -20.60 -10.73
C GLY A 111 -3.87 -21.08 -9.29
N SER A 112 -4.97 -21.63 -8.75
CA SER A 112 -5.02 -22.21 -7.41
C SER A 112 -4.03 -23.37 -7.25
N LYS A 113 -3.99 -24.31 -8.19
CA LYS A 113 -3.03 -25.43 -8.17
C LYS A 113 -1.59 -24.92 -8.11
N LEU A 114 -1.23 -23.96 -8.96
CA LEU A 114 0.09 -23.35 -8.96
C LEU A 114 0.38 -22.58 -7.68
N TYR A 115 -0.60 -21.84 -7.16
CA TYR A 115 -0.45 -21.03 -5.96
C TYR A 115 -0.10 -21.88 -4.73
N TYR A 116 -0.80 -23.00 -4.55
CA TYR A 116 -0.61 -23.88 -3.39
C TYR A 116 0.52 -24.90 -3.54
N ARG A 117 0.93 -25.23 -4.77
CA ARG A 117 1.87 -26.35 -5.01
C ARG A 117 3.14 -25.94 -5.75
N GLY A 118 3.16 -24.76 -6.37
CA GLY A 118 4.21 -24.37 -7.29
C GLY A 118 4.23 -25.28 -8.52
N SER A 119 5.42 -25.45 -9.10
CA SER A 119 5.68 -26.34 -10.22
C SER A 119 7.06 -26.95 -10.06
N LEU A 120 7.15 -28.15 -9.48
CA LEU A 120 8.41 -28.85 -9.24
C LEU A 120 9.20 -29.10 -10.53
N GLU A 121 8.50 -29.46 -11.62
CA GLU A 121 9.10 -29.63 -12.95
C GLU A 121 9.84 -28.38 -13.43
N LYS A 122 9.32 -27.20 -13.05
CA LYS A 122 9.88 -25.89 -13.42
C LYS A 122 10.76 -25.28 -12.33
N GLY A 123 10.98 -26.00 -11.22
CA GLY A 123 11.70 -25.48 -10.06
C GLY A 123 11.01 -24.30 -9.36
N ILE A 124 9.69 -24.14 -9.53
CA ILE A 124 8.94 -23.03 -8.95
C ILE A 124 8.34 -23.48 -7.60
N PRO A 125 8.69 -22.84 -6.47
CA PRO A 125 8.09 -23.17 -5.18
C PRO A 125 6.62 -22.70 -5.10
N ALA A 126 5.87 -23.25 -4.14
CA ALA A 126 4.51 -22.79 -3.88
C ALA A 126 4.50 -21.32 -3.44
N CYS A 127 3.62 -20.53 -4.03
CA CYS A 127 3.49 -19.10 -3.74
C CYS A 127 3.06 -18.86 -2.28
N THR A 128 2.27 -19.78 -1.72
CA THR A 128 1.82 -19.75 -0.32
C THR A 128 2.94 -19.78 0.70
N ALA A 129 4.13 -20.27 0.34
CA ALA A 129 5.29 -20.29 1.22
C ALA A 129 5.70 -18.88 1.68
N CYS A 130 5.40 -17.84 0.88
CA CYS A 130 5.69 -16.45 1.21
C CYS A 130 4.44 -15.55 1.25
N HIS A 131 3.46 -15.79 0.37
CA HIS A 131 2.30 -14.89 0.22
C HIS A 131 1.06 -15.27 1.05
N SER A 132 1.22 -16.23 1.97
CA SER A 132 0.17 -16.80 2.82
C SER A 132 -0.93 -17.56 2.05
N PRO A 133 -1.64 -18.52 2.65
CA PRO A 133 -2.67 -19.30 1.95
C PRO A 133 -3.80 -18.49 1.30
N ARG A 134 -4.04 -17.25 1.72
CA ARG A 134 -5.11 -16.38 1.20
C ARG A 134 -4.60 -15.15 0.44
N GLY A 135 -3.34 -15.13 0.02
CA GLY A 135 -2.79 -14.00 -0.75
C GLY A 135 -2.70 -12.70 0.03
N LYS A 136 -2.68 -12.75 1.36
CA LYS A 136 -2.58 -11.56 2.22
C LYS A 136 -1.15 -11.08 2.43
N GLY A 137 -0.17 -11.73 1.81
CA GLY A 137 1.24 -11.42 1.98
C GLY A 137 1.76 -11.89 3.34
N ASN A 138 2.87 -11.31 3.75
CA ASN A 138 3.50 -11.52 5.05
C ASN A 138 3.90 -10.15 5.63
N SER A 139 3.52 -9.85 6.87
CA SER A 139 3.83 -8.56 7.53
C SER A 139 5.31 -8.14 7.59
N PRO A 140 6.30 -9.05 7.47
CA PRO A 140 7.71 -8.67 7.35
C PRO A 140 8.17 -8.13 5.98
N ALA A 141 7.38 -8.28 4.91
CA ALA A 141 7.71 -7.76 3.57
C ALA A 141 7.29 -6.31 3.36
#